data_AF-A0A2V6R2W4-F1
#
_entry.id   AF-A0A2V6R2W4-F1
#
_cell.length_a   1.000
_cell.length_b   1.000
_cell.length_c   1.000
_cell.angle_alpha   90.00
_cell.angle_beta   90.00
_cell.angle_gamma   90.00
#
_symmetry.space_group_name_H-M   'P 1'
#
loop_
_entity.id
_entity.type
_entity.pdbx_description
1 polymer ?
#
loop_
_entity_poly.entity_id
_entity_poly.type
_entity_poly.pdbx_seq_one_letter_code
_entity_poly.pdbx_strand_id
1 'polypeptide(L)'
;MGNISLRDPDTVTAADRGREFWRGVLLAGGFTAVPRWTLDPVPGIAEHEAKICNEVVTALRRLADELAVPLSSVLLTAHAKVLGALSGEREVSTGYSFEGRSPLLCRFTTEPHSWRAMLLKA
;
A
#
# COMPACT_ATOMS: atom_id res chain seq x y z
N MET A 1 -36.01 -27.84 -17.37
CA MET A 1 -35.59 -27.93 -15.95
C MET A 1 -34.18 -28.50 -15.97
N GLY A 2 -33.09 -27.73 -15.91
CA GLY A 2 -32.75 -26.67 -14.96
C GLY A 2 -31.52 -27.17 -14.21
N ASN A 3 -30.38 -27.28 -14.90
CA ASN A 3 -29.13 -27.81 -14.34
C ASN A 3 -28.56 -26.79 -13.35
N ILE A 4 -28.74 -27.06 -12.06
CA ILE A 4 -28.09 -26.32 -10.99
C ILE A 4 -26.61 -26.69 -11.05
N SER A 5 -25.80 -25.77 -11.57
CA SER A 5 -24.35 -25.82 -11.45
C SER A 5 -24.01 -25.76 -9.96
N LEU A 6 -23.73 -26.91 -9.37
CA LEU A 6 -23.16 -27.04 -8.03
C LEU A 6 -21.80 -26.35 -8.08
N ARG A 7 -21.73 -25.14 -7.51
CA ARG A 7 -20.45 -24.50 -7.21
C ARG A 7 -19.68 -25.44 -6.29
N ASP A 8 -18.45 -25.71 -6.68
CA ASP A 8 -17.49 -26.51 -5.93
C ASP A 8 -17.43 -26.02 -4.47
N PRO A 9 -17.75 -26.86 -3.46
CA PRO A 9 -17.75 -26.48 -2.05
C PRO A 9 -16.38 -25.96 -1.57
N ASP A 10 -15.29 -26.35 -2.24
CA ASP A 10 -13.94 -25.88 -1.92
C ASP A 10 -13.73 -24.40 -2.29
N THR A 11 -14.45 -23.90 -3.30
CA THR A 11 -14.38 -22.48 -3.70
C THR A 11 -15.15 -21.57 -2.76
N VAL A 12 -16.28 -22.04 -2.21
CA VAL A 12 -17.10 -21.29 -1.25
C VAL A 12 -16.32 -21.10 0.06
N THR A 13 -15.66 -22.17 0.55
CA THR A 13 -14.86 -22.11 1.78
C THR A 13 -13.57 -21.28 1.62
N ALA A 14 -12.95 -21.25 0.45
CA ALA A 14 -11.82 -20.36 0.17
C ALA A 14 -12.24 -18.89 0.14
N ALA A 15 -13.38 -18.58 -0.50
CA ALA A 15 -13.92 -17.22 -0.55
C ALA A 15 -14.33 -16.71 0.84
N ASP A 16 -14.94 -17.55 1.68
CA ASP A 16 -15.34 -17.18 3.03
C ASP A 16 -14.13 -16.99 3.95
N ARG A 17 -13.09 -17.83 3.84
CA ARG A 17 -11.81 -17.62 4.53
C ARG A 17 -11.13 -16.32 4.11
N GLY A 18 -11.13 -16.01 2.82
CA GLY A 18 -10.60 -14.75 2.31
C GLY A 18 -11.36 -13.54 2.85
N ARG A 19 -12.70 -13.63 2.91
CA ARG A 19 -13.56 -12.58 3.49
C ARG A 19 -13.26 -12.34 4.97
N GLU A 20 -13.17 -13.40 5.77
CA GLU A 20 -12.93 -13.29 7.20
C GLU A 20 -11.53 -12.73 7.49
N PHE A 21 -10.52 -13.17 6.73
CA PHE A 21 -9.18 -12.59 6.78
C PHE A 21 -9.21 -11.08 6.53
N TRP A 22 -9.79 -10.65 5.40
CA TRP A 22 -9.84 -9.23 5.04
C TRP A 22 -10.69 -8.40 5.99
N ARG A 23 -11.78 -8.96 6.52
CA ARG A 23 -12.57 -8.33 7.57
C ARG A 23 -11.70 -8.05 8.80
N GLY A 24 -10.93 -9.03 9.28
CA GLY A 24 -10.02 -8.83 10.41
C GLY A 24 -8.95 -7.76 10.12
N VAL A 25 -8.33 -7.83 8.94
CA VAL A 25 -7.29 -6.87 8.51
C VAL A 25 -7.83 -5.45 8.41
N LEU A 26 -8.99 -5.25 7.78
CA LEU A 26 -9.58 -3.93 7.56
C LEU A 26 -10.26 -3.33 8.79
N LEU A 27 -10.77 -4.17 9.70
CA LEU A 27 -11.29 -3.68 10.99
C LEU A 27 -10.15 -3.30 11.95
N ALA A 28 -9.01 -4.00 11.87
CA ALA A 28 -7.83 -3.68 12.68
C ALA A 28 -7.00 -2.53 12.10
N GLY A 29 -7.00 -2.35 10.78
CA GLY A 29 -6.22 -1.35 10.06
C GLY A 29 -7.04 -0.12 9.73
N GLY A 30 -6.63 1.04 10.25
CA GLY A 30 -7.25 2.31 9.90
C GLY A 30 -7.10 2.64 8.41
N PHE A 31 -8.00 3.45 7.87
CA PHE A 31 -7.89 4.02 6.54
C PHE A 31 -7.17 5.37 6.61
N THR A 32 -6.16 5.59 5.78
CA THR A 32 -5.51 6.90 5.67
C THR A 32 -6.19 7.73 4.61
N ALA A 33 -7.03 8.68 5.04
CA ALA A 33 -7.67 9.63 4.16
C ALA A 33 -6.67 10.71 3.72
N VAL A 34 -6.45 10.85 2.41
CA VAL A 34 -5.75 12.00 1.83
C VAL A 34 -6.79 13.05 1.42
N PRO A 35 -6.60 14.34 1.77
CA PRO A 35 -7.54 15.39 1.38
C PRO A 35 -7.73 15.50 -0.13
N ARG A 36 -8.94 15.81 -0.56
CA ARG A 36 -9.21 16.19 -1.96
C ARG A 36 -8.95 17.67 -2.16
N TRP A 37 -7.78 18.04 -2.69
CA TRP A 37 -7.41 19.43 -3.00
C TRP A 37 -8.02 19.93 -4.32
N THR A 38 -9.34 19.81 -4.45
CA THR A 38 -10.09 20.45 -5.53
C THR A 38 -11.40 21.01 -4.97
N LEU A 39 -11.78 22.20 -5.43
CA LEU A 39 -13.09 22.78 -5.12
C LEU A 39 -14.19 22.29 -6.08
N ASP A 40 -13.80 21.68 -7.20
CA ASP A 40 -14.70 21.17 -8.24
C ASP A 40 -14.28 19.73 -8.61
N PRO A 41 -14.75 18.71 -7.89
CA PRO A 41 -14.42 17.32 -8.17
C PRO A 41 -15.20 16.78 -9.37
N VAL A 42 -14.48 16.35 -10.41
CA VAL A 42 -15.08 15.70 -11.59
C VAL A 42 -14.93 14.17 -11.47
N PRO A 43 -16.00 13.37 -11.67
CA PRO A 43 -15.90 11.92 -11.70
C PRO A 43 -14.98 11.42 -12.82
N GLY A 44 -14.05 10.53 -12.50
CA GLY A 44 -13.15 9.93 -13.47
C GLY A 44 -11.84 9.46 -12.86
N ILE A 45 -10.97 8.92 -13.71
CA ILE A 45 -9.59 8.57 -13.38
C ILE A 45 -8.71 9.46 -14.23
N ALA A 46 -7.73 10.12 -13.60
CA ALA A 46 -6.69 10.88 -14.27
C ALA A 46 -5.33 10.26 -13.93
N GLU A 47 -4.44 10.22 -14.91
CA GLU A 47 -3.08 9.72 -14.75
C GLU A 47 -2.11 10.90 -14.75
N HIS A 48 -1.14 10.85 -13.85
CA HIS A 48 -0.06 11.82 -13.78
C HIS A 48 1.28 11.09 -13.78
N GLU A 49 2.04 11.28 -14.84
CA GLU A 49 3.40 10.74 -14.96
C GLU A 49 4.43 11.81 -14.63
N ALA A 50 5.34 11.49 -13.71
CA ALA A 50 6.46 12.34 -13.35
C ALA A 50 7.77 11.57 -13.51
N LYS A 51 8.73 12.16 -14.23
CA LYS A 51 10.07 11.58 -14.35
C LYS A 51 10.86 11.82 -13.06
N ILE A 52 11.49 10.77 -12.55
CA ILE A 52 12.44 10.86 -11.45
C ILE A 52 13.84 10.97 -12.07
N CYS A 53 14.60 11.99 -11.65
CA CYS A 53 15.97 12.20 -12.13
C CYS A 53 16.85 10.96 -11.88
N ASN A 54 17.74 10.65 -12.82
CA ASN A 54 18.58 9.46 -12.77
C ASN A 54 19.49 9.43 -11.53
N GLU A 55 19.96 10.60 -11.09
CA GLU A 55 20.80 10.76 -9.91
C GLU A 55 20.04 10.31 -8.64
N VAL A 56 18.75 10.63 -8.56
CA VAL A 56 17.86 10.21 -7.47
C VAL A 56 17.64 8.69 -7.53
N VAL A 57 17.37 8.14 -8.72
CA VAL A 57 17.19 6.69 -8.89
C VAL A 57 18.45 5.93 -8.47
N THR A 58 19.63 6.39 -8.88
CA THR A 58 20.91 5.80 -8.49
C THR A 58 21.13 5.88 -6.98
N ALA A 59 20.85 7.02 -6.36
CA ALA A 59 20.97 7.19 -4.91
C ALA A 59 20.03 6.26 -4.13
N LEU A 60 18.79 6.09 -4.59
CA LEU A 60 17.82 5.19 -3.96
C LEU A 60 18.24 3.71 -4.07
N ARG A 61 18.77 3.29 -5.22
CA ARG A 61 19.31 1.92 -5.41
C ARG A 61 20.48 1.67 -4.48
N ARG A 62 21.45 2.59 -4.45
CA ARG A 62 22.59 2.52 -3.55
C ARG A 62 22.15 2.44 -2.08
N LEU A 63 21.16 3.24 -1.67
CA LEU A 63 20.62 3.18 -0.31
C LEU A 63 20.01 1.81 0.01
N ALA A 64 19.26 1.23 -0.93
CA ALA A 64 18.68 -0.10 -0.79
C ALA A 64 19.77 -1.17 -0.60
N ASP A 65 20.84 -1.10 -1.42
CA ASP A 65 21.99 -1.99 -1.34
C ASP A 65 22.75 -1.86 -0.01
N GLU A 66 23.04 -0.62 0.43
CA GLU A 66 23.71 -0.32 1.70
C GLU A 66 22.91 -0.80 2.92
N LEU A 67 21.59 -0.88 2.80
CA LEU A 67 20.68 -1.35 3.83
C LEU A 67 20.31 -2.83 3.71
N ALA A 68 20.73 -3.50 2.63
CA ALA A 68 20.34 -4.86 2.28
C ALA A 68 18.81 -5.07 2.25
N VAL A 69 18.05 -4.08 1.76
CA VAL A 69 16.59 -4.15 1.61
C VAL A 69 16.19 -4.03 0.13
N PRO A 70 15.02 -4.55 -0.28
CA PRO A 70 14.48 -4.31 -1.61
C PRO A 70 14.25 -2.82 -1.88
N LEU A 71 14.48 -2.36 -3.12
CA LEU A 71 14.16 -0.99 -3.53
C LEU A 71 12.68 -0.67 -3.30
N SER A 72 11.78 -1.65 -3.43
CA SER A 72 10.36 -1.47 -3.15
C SER A 72 10.09 -1.08 -1.70
N SER A 73 10.84 -1.59 -0.71
CA SER A 73 10.72 -1.18 0.69
C SER A 73 11.13 0.28 0.89
N VAL A 74 12.14 0.74 0.15
CA VAL A 74 12.55 2.16 0.13
C VAL A 74 11.44 3.05 -0.40
N LEU A 75 10.87 2.69 -1.56
CA LEU A 75 9.79 3.44 -2.20
C LEU A 75 8.51 3.43 -1.35
N LEU A 76 8.17 2.28 -0.76
CA LEU A 76 6.99 2.13 0.10
C LEU A 76 7.12 2.98 1.37
N THR A 77 8.30 3.06 1.96
CA THR A 77 8.55 3.93 3.11
C THR A 77 8.49 5.42 2.74
N ALA A 78 9.02 5.80 1.57
CA ALA A 78 8.88 7.16 1.06
C ALA A 78 7.40 7.52 0.84
N HIS A 79 6.62 6.61 0.25
CA HIS A 79 5.18 6.75 0.08
C HIS A 79 4.46 6.93 1.42
N ALA A 80 4.76 6.10 2.42
CA ALA A 80 4.16 6.21 3.76
C ALA A 80 4.50 7.54 4.46
N LYS A 81 5.74 8.05 4.32
CA LYS A 81 6.11 9.38 4.83
C LYS A 81 5.31 10.50 4.15
N VAL A 82 5.15 10.43 2.82
CA VAL A 82 4.31 11.39 2.09
C VAL A 82 2.86 11.31 2.54
N LEU A 83 2.28 10.11 2.65
CA LEU A 83 0.92 9.95 3.16
C LEU A 83 0.73 10.59 4.53
N GLY A 84 1.63 10.33 5.49
CA GLY A 84 1.52 10.91 6.84
C GLY A 84 1.65 12.43 6.84
N ALA A 85 2.50 12.99 5.98
CA ALA A 85 2.63 14.44 5.82
C ALA A 85 1.37 15.08 5.21
N LEU A 86 0.74 14.41 4.24
CA LEU A 86 -0.45 14.90 3.55
C LEU A 86 -1.74 14.74 4.36
N SER A 87 -1.86 13.67 5.15
CA SER A 87 -3.02 13.41 6.00
C SER A 87 -2.92 14.02 7.40
N GLY A 88 -1.71 14.33 7.87
CA GLY A 88 -1.45 14.70 9.26
C GLY A 88 -1.40 13.52 10.23
N GLU A 89 -1.50 12.29 9.72
CA GLU A 89 -1.55 11.07 10.53
C GLU A 89 -0.15 10.55 10.91
N ARG A 90 -0.03 10.06 12.14
CA ARG A 90 1.20 9.42 12.65
C ARG A 90 1.28 7.94 12.36
N GLU A 91 0.15 7.32 12.04
CA GLU A 91 0.06 5.95 11.56
C GLU A 91 -0.69 5.96 10.23
N VAL A 92 -0.10 5.36 9.20
CA VAL A 92 -0.69 5.31 7.86
C VAL A 92 -0.82 3.89 7.35
N SER A 93 -1.87 3.66 6.56
CA SER A 93 -2.15 2.40 5.88
C SER A 93 -2.17 2.63 4.37
N THR A 94 -1.56 1.73 3.62
CA THR A 94 -1.58 1.75 2.15
C THR A 94 -1.69 0.33 1.58
N GLY A 95 -2.29 0.20 0.40
CA GLY A 95 -2.31 -1.05 -0.35
C GLY A 95 -1.00 -1.21 -1.12
N TYR A 96 -0.39 -2.39 -1.05
CA TYR A 96 0.79 -2.76 -1.82
C TYR A 96 0.44 -3.93 -2.74
N SER A 97 0.57 -3.72 -4.06
CA SER A 97 0.26 -4.74 -5.06
C SER A 97 1.49 -5.05 -5.90
N PHE A 98 1.67 -6.33 -6.22
CA PHE A 98 2.70 -6.83 -7.12
C PHE A 98 2.02 -7.81 -8.09
N GLU A 99 2.46 -7.82 -9.34
CA GLU A 99 1.87 -8.66 -10.38
C GLU A 99 1.80 -10.13 -9.96
N GLY A 100 0.60 -10.71 -10.03
CA GLY A 100 0.39 -12.13 -9.69
C GLY A 100 0.39 -12.46 -8.20
N ARG A 101 0.39 -11.47 -7.28
CA ARG A 101 0.12 -11.69 -5.85
C ARG A 101 -1.12 -10.94 -5.39
N SER A 102 -1.76 -11.47 -4.35
CA SER A 102 -2.81 -10.75 -3.63
C SER A 102 -2.25 -9.45 -3.07
N PRO A 103 -2.99 -8.34 -3.15
CA PRO A 103 -2.57 -7.08 -2.54
C PRO A 103 -2.39 -7.27 -1.04
N LEU A 104 -1.46 -6.52 -0.46
CA LEU A 104 -1.20 -6.48 0.97
C LEU A 104 -1.66 -5.13 1.52
N LEU A 105 -2.21 -5.11 2.73
CA LEU A 105 -2.37 -3.88 3.50
C LEU A 105 -1.09 -3.68 4.32
N CYS A 106 -0.37 -2.61 4.05
CA CYS A 106 0.85 -2.24 4.78
C CYS A 106 0.54 -1.10 5.75
N ARG A 107 0.97 -1.25 7.01
CA ARG A 107 0.82 -0.25 8.06
C ARG A 107 2.19 0.30 8.45
N PHE A 108 2.24 1.61 8.65
CA PHE A 108 3.47 2.32 8.92
C PHE A 108 3.25 3.34 10.02
N THR A 109 4.10 3.32 11.05
CA THR A 109 4.24 4.45 11.95
C THR A 109 5.24 5.45 11.34
N THR A 110 4.82 6.71 11.24
CA THR A 110 5.66 7.82 10.78
C THR A 110 6.39 8.51 11.96
N GLU A 111 6.15 8.05 13.20
CA GLU A 111 6.80 8.54 14.44
C GLU A 111 8.32 8.39 14.52
N PRO A 112 9.00 7.44 13.83
CA PRO A 112 10.46 7.41 13.86
C PRO A 112 11.08 8.72 13.37
N HIS A 113 11.96 9.28 14.20
CA HIS A 113 12.66 10.55 13.97
C HIS A 113 13.58 10.56 12.74
N SER A 114 13.85 9.39 12.13
CA SER A 114 14.61 9.29 10.89
C SER A 114 13.98 8.31 9.90
N TRP A 115 14.18 8.59 8.61
CA TRP A 115 13.71 7.74 7.51
C TRP A 115 14.35 6.35 7.56
N ARG A 116 15.63 6.27 7.93
CA ARG A 116 16.36 5.00 8.08
C ARG A 116 15.77 4.11 9.18
N ALA A 117 15.36 4.70 10.30
CA ALA A 117 14.71 3.95 11.38
C ALA A 117 13.33 3.41 10.99
N MET A 118 12.63 4.10 10.09
CA MET A 118 11.36 3.64 9.54
C MET A 118 11.57 2.51 8.52
N LEU A 119 12.58 2.65 7.63
CA LEU A 119 12.95 1.64 6.63
C LEU A 119 13.31 0.29 7.26
N LEU A 120 14.06 0.31 8.37
CA LEU A 120 14.49 -0.91 9.04
C LEU A 120 13.38 -1.61 9.84
N LYS A 121 12.21 -0.98 9.95
CA LYS A 121 11.01 -1.54 10.60
C LYS A 121 9.91 -1.91 9.60
N ALA A 122 10.13 -1.62 8.32
CA ALA A 122 9.19 -1.83 7.22
C ALA A 122 9.15 -3.28 6.76
#